data_AF-A0A8T3PQN6-F1
#
_entry.id   AF-A0A8T3PQN6-F1
#
_cell.length_a   1.000
_cell.length_b   1.000
_cell.length_c   1.000
_cell.angle_alpha   90.00
_cell.angle_beta   90.00
_cell.angle_gamma   90.00
#
_symmetry.space_group_name_H-M   'P 1'
#
loop_
_entity.id
_entity.type
_entity.pdbx_description
1 polymer ?
#
loop_
_entity_poly.entity_id
_entity_poly.type
_entity_poly.pdbx_seq_one_letter_code
_entity_poly.pdbx_strand_id
1 'polypeptide(L)'
;MERPIWVLLTGVLLLGAAPKVEGITLPPGFSDTAVAEVASPTALAFTPEGRLLIAVKPGRLWVYQNGVLSPTPALDLTGRICTDRERGLLGVAVHPGFAVTSYVYLYPNVA
;
A
#
# COMPACT_ATOMS: atom_id res chain seq x y z
N MET A 1 35.56 -30.50 -48.12
CA MET A 1 36.49 -29.35 -48.08
C MET A 1 35.66 -28.08 -48.03
N GLU A 2 35.46 -27.65 -46.79
CA GLU A 2 34.37 -26.85 -46.24
C GLU A 2 34.48 -25.37 -46.66
N ARG A 3 33.37 -24.73 -47.07
CA ARG A 3 33.33 -23.28 -47.32
C ARG A 3 32.79 -22.56 -46.08
N PRO A 4 33.48 -21.55 -45.52
CA PRO A 4 33.00 -20.82 -44.35
C PRO A 4 31.97 -19.78 -44.76
N ILE A 5 30.79 -19.81 -44.15
CA ILE A 5 29.75 -18.79 -44.30
C ILE A 5 29.88 -17.82 -43.11
N TRP A 6 30.39 -16.62 -43.38
CA TRP A 6 30.32 -15.50 -42.43
C TRP A 6 28.93 -14.85 -42.58
N VAL A 7 28.05 -15.05 -41.62
CA VAL A 7 26.78 -14.30 -41.54
C VAL A 7 27.06 -12.99 -40.82
N LEU A 8 27.11 -11.89 -41.59
CA LEU A 8 27.02 -10.53 -41.06
C LEU A 8 25.55 -10.26 -40.70
N LEU A 9 25.22 -10.26 -39.40
CA LEU A 9 23.95 -9.76 -38.88
C LEU A 9 24.04 -8.23 -38.77
N THR A 10 23.50 -7.51 -39.75
CA THR A 10 23.23 -6.07 -39.63
C THR A 10 22.03 -5.86 -38.70
N GLY A 11 22.31 -5.33 -37.51
CA GLY A 11 21.30 -4.93 -36.54
C GLY A 11 20.58 -3.65 -36.98
N VAL A 12 19.25 -3.65 -36.90
CA VAL A 12 18.45 -2.44 -36.88
C VAL A 12 17.84 -2.34 -35.49
N LEU A 13 18.42 -1.48 -34.65
CA LEU A 13 17.86 -1.13 -33.35
C LEU A 13 16.84 -0.01 -33.55
N LEU A 14 15.55 -0.36 -33.59
CA LEU A 14 14.47 0.62 -33.52
C LEU A 14 14.40 1.15 -32.07
N LEU A 15 15.00 2.32 -31.83
CA LEU A 15 14.75 3.10 -30.61
C LEU A 15 13.33 3.70 -30.70
N GLY A 16 12.33 2.94 -30.28
CA GLY A 16 11.01 3.52 -29.99
C GLY A 16 11.13 4.40 -28.75
N ALA A 17 10.80 5.69 -28.86
CA ALA A 17 10.62 6.54 -27.69
C ALA A 17 9.45 5.99 -26.88
N ALA A 18 9.72 5.53 -25.66
CA ALA A 18 8.66 5.13 -24.74
C ALA A 18 7.76 6.34 -24.46
N PRO A 19 6.43 6.16 -24.33
CA PRO A 19 5.56 7.25 -23.94
C PRO A 19 6.05 7.83 -22.61
N LYS A 20 6.32 9.13 -22.59
CA LYS A 20 6.58 9.84 -21.34
C LYS A 20 5.26 9.90 -20.60
N VAL A 21 5.12 9.11 -19.53
CA VAL A 21 4.00 9.25 -18.61
C VAL A 21 4.18 10.62 -17.96
N GLU A 22 3.35 11.58 -18.34
CA GLU A 22 3.26 12.84 -17.62
C GLU A 22 2.69 12.54 -16.25
N GLY A 23 3.55 12.68 -15.23
CA GLY A 23 3.15 12.51 -13.84
C GLY A 23 2.12 13.55 -13.45
N ILE A 24 1.35 13.24 -12.41
CA ILE A 24 0.41 14.17 -11.78
C ILE A 24 1.18 15.45 -11.42
N THR A 25 0.72 16.60 -11.93
CA THR A 25 1.27 17.90 -11.52
C THR A 25 0.69 18.26 -10.15
N LEU A 26 1.51 18.13 -9.11
CA LEU A 26 1.13 18.49 -7.75
C LEU A 26 1.21 20.01 -7.55
N PRO A 27 0.38 20.59 -6.66
CA PRO A 27 0.55 21.99 -6.26
C PRO A 27 1.95 22.24 -5.67
N PRO A 28 2.47 23.48 -5.74
CA PRO A 28 3.75 23.81 -5.13
C PRO A 28 3.80 23.43 -3.64
N GLY A 29 4.90 22.81 -3.21
CA GLY A 29 5.10 22.35 -1.82
C GLY A 29 4.57 20.94 -1.53
N PHE A 30 3.98 20.25 -2.50
CA PHE A 30 3.53 18.86 -2.36
C PHE A 30 4.46 17.89 -3.08
N SER A 31 4.65 16.71 -2.47
CA SER A 31 5.32 15.55 -3.06
C SER A 31 4.47 14.31 -2.88
N ASP A 32 4.45 13.45 -3.88
CA ASP A 32 3.82 12.13 -3.80
C ASP A 32 4.92 11.07 -3.73
N THR A 33 4.93 10.31 -2.64
CA THR A 33 5.92 9.27 -2.39
C THR A 33 5.22 8.05 -1.82
N ALA A 34 5.51 6.87 -2.35
CA ALA A 34 5.00 5.62 -1.81
C ALA A 34 5.51 5.40 -0.38
N VAL A 35 4.58 5.22 0.57
CA VAL A 35 4.88 4.99 2.00
C VAL A 35 4.83 3.50 2.33
N ALA A 36 3.75 2.82 1.92
CA ALA A 36 3.53 1.40 2.15
C ALA A 36 2.60 0.83 1.08
N GLU A 37 2.74 -0.46 0.81
CA GLU A 37 1.83 -1.21 -0.06
C GLU A 37 0.97 -2.15 0.78
N VAL A 38 -0.36 -1.99 0.70
CA VAL A 38 -1.33 -2.84 1.38
C VAL A 38 -2.54 -3.07 0.48
N ALA A 39 -3.22 -4.20 0.66
CA ALA A 39 -4.37 -4.54 -0.16
C ALA A 39 -5.63 -3.77 0.26
N SER A 40 -6.13 -2.86 -0.58
CA SER A 40 -7.39 -2.12 -0.36
C SER A 40 -7.48 -1.37 0.98
N PRO A 41 -6.63 -0.34 1.22
CA PRO A 41 -6.70 0.47 2.43
C PRO A 41 -8.01 1.26 2.49
N THR A 42 -8.57 1.38 3.69
CA THR A 42 -9.88 2.01 3.93
C THR A 42 -9.83 3.15 4.94
N ALA A 43 -8.96 3.07 5.94
CA ALA A 43 -8.82 4.12 6.96
C ALA A 43 -7.41 4.16 7.55
N LEU A 44 -7.01 5.35 7.98
CA LEU A 44 -5.73 5.64 8.61
C LEU A 44 -5.94 6.32 9.96
N ALA A 45 -5.11 6.01 10.95
CA ALA A 45 -5.04 6.75 12.22
C ALA A 45 -3.60 6.75 12.74
N PHE A 46 -3.21 7.82 13.43
CA PHE A 46 -1.90 7.94 14.06
C PHE A 46 -2.00 7.73 15.57
N THR A 47 -1.06 6.97 16.13
CA THR A 47 -0.88 6.94 17.59
C THR A 47 -0.07 8.15 18.05
N PRO A 48 -0.17 8.57 19.34
CA PRO A 48 0.59 9.72 19.86
C PRO A 48 2.11 9.61 19.68
N GLU A 49 2.65 8.41 19.71
CA GLU A 49 4.07 8.11 19.49
C GLU A 49 4.46 7.99 18.00
N GLY A 50 3.53 8.26 17.08
CA GLY A 50 3.81 8.40 15.65
C GLY A 50 3.70 7.12 14.82
N ARG A 51 3.06 6.05 15.34
CA ARG A 51 2.75 4.88 14.51
C ARG A 51 1.57 5.19 13.61
N LEU A 52 1.66 4.82 12.34
CA LEU A 52 0.54 4.85 11.41
C LEU A 52 -0.17 3.49 11.45
N LEU A 53 -1.44 3.51 11.83
CA LEU A 53 -2.36 2.38 11.75
C LEU A 53 -3.07 2.43 10.40
N ILE A 54 -3.08 1.30 9.68
CA ILE A 54 -3.68 1.18 8.36
C ILE A 54 -4.73 0.07 8.39
N ALA A 55 -5.99 0.45 8.40
CA ALA A 55 -7.10 -0.48 8.24
C ALA A 55 -7.25 -0.84 6.75
N VAL A 56 -7.44 -2.12 6.47
CA VAL A 56 -7.70 -2.60 5.12
C VAL A 56 -9.03 -3.35 5.02
N LYS A 57 -9.73 -3.18 3.90
CA LYS A 57 -11.04 -3.78 3.64
C LYS A 57 -11.11 -5.28 3.96
N PRO A 58 -10.10 -6.13 3.65
CA PRO A 58 -10.11 -7.55 3.98
C PRO A 58 -10.16 -7.88 5.48
N GLY A 59 -10.01 -6.89 6.37
CA GLY A 59 -10.17 -7.09 7.82
C GLY A 59 -8.87 -7.14 8.60
N ARG A 60 -7.79 -6.60 8.03
CA ARG A 60 -6.50 -6.51 8.73
C ARG A 60 -6.22 -5.09 9.17
N LEU A 61 -5.53 -4.97 10.30
CA LEU A 61 -4.94 -3.72 10.76
C LEU A 61 -3.43 -3.84 10.67
N TRP A 62 -2.80 -3.01 9.84
CA TRP A 62 -1.35 -2.94 9.72
C TRP A 62 -0.79 -1.78 10.54
N VAL A 63 0.48 -1.90 10.91
CA VAL A 63 1.23 -0.85 11.59
C VAL A 63 2.45 -0.50 10.76
N TYR A 64 2.59 0.78 10.45
CA TYR A 64 3.77 1.35 9.82
C TYR A 64 4.48 2.27 10.82
N GLN A 65 5.78 2.09 10.98
CA GLN A 65 6.61 2.85 11.91
C GLN A 65 8.04 2.91 11.41
N ASN A 66 8.71 4.06 11.60
CA ASN A 66 10.13 4.23 11.29
C ASN A 66 10.52 3.84 9.85
N GLY A 67 9.67 4.16 8.87
CA GLY A 67 9.94 3.83 7.47
C GLY A 67 9.51 2.42 7.05
N VAL A 68 9.01 1.60 7.98
CA VAL A 68 8.81 0.16 7.75
C VAL A 68 7.37 -0.26 8.07
N LEU A 69 6.76 -1.00 7.13
CA LEU A 69 5.51 -1.71 7.37
C LEU A 69 5.81 -2.99 8.16
N SER A 70 5.01 -3.26 9.19
CA SER A 70 5.16 -4.47 10.00
C SER A 70 5.03 -5.73 9.13
N PRO A 71 5.84 -6.78 9.37
CA PRO A 71 5.83 -8.01 8.56
C PRO A 71 4.54 -8.83 8.72
N THR A 72 3.82 -8.62 9.83
CA THR A 72 2.50 -9.21 10.09
C THR A 72 1.51 -8.13 10.49
N PRO A 73 0.21 -8.31 10.21
CA PRO A 73 -0.81 -7.39 10.71
C PRO A 73 -0.86 -7.44 12.25
N ALA A 74 -1.17 -6.31 12.88
CA ALA A 74 -1.39 -6.23 14.32
C ALA A 74 -2.72 -6.88 14.74
N LEU A 75 -3.68 -6.98 13.80
CA LEU A 75 -4.95 -7.69 13.99
C LEU A 75 -5.41 -8.28 12.65
N ASP A 76 -5.94 -9.50 12.69
CA ASP A 76 -6.58 -10.15 11.55
C ASP A 76 -8.01 -10.62 11.87
N LEU A 77 -8.99 -10.04 11.16
CA LEU A 77 -10.42 -10.32 11.25
C LEU A 77 -10.97 -10.94 9.95
N THR A 78 -10.14 -11.40 9.00
CA THR A 78 -10.59 -11.83 7.66
C THR A 78 -11.68 -12.91 7.68
N GLY A 79 -11.71 -13.76 8.71
CA GLY A 79 -12.73 -14.79 8.90
C GLY A 79 -13.98 -14.34 9.68
N ARG A 80 -14.06 -13.07 10.07
CA ARG A 80 -15.12 -12.53 10.94
C ARG A 80 -15.89 -11.37 10.31
N ILE A 81 -15.56 -10.98 9.08
CA ILE A 81 -16.19 -9.85 8.38
C ILE A 81 -16.56 -10.20 6.94
N CYS A 82 -17.54 -9.50 6.39
CA CYS A 82 -17.87 -9.55 4.96
C CYS A 82 -17.16 -8.43 4.21
N THR A 83 -16.76 -8.68 2.96
CA THR A 83 -15.88 -7.79 2.17
C THR A 83 -16.42 -7.46 0.78
N ASP A 84 -17.67 -7.80 0.49
CA ASP A 84 -18.34 -7.46 -0.75
C ASP A 84 -18.80 -6.00 -0.77
N ARG A 85 -18.68 -5.38 -1.95
CA ARG A 85 -19.04 -3.96 -2.19
C ARG A 85 -18.40 -3.04 -1.15
N GLU A 86 -19.20 -2.29 -0.40
CA GLU A 86 -18.73 -1.33 0.62
C GLU A 86 -18.51 -1.98 2.00
N ARG A 87 -18.67 -3.30 2.14
CA ARG A 87 -18.40 -3.99 3.41
C ARG A 87 -16.91 -4.24 3.61
N GLY A 88 -16.50 -4.30 4.87
CA GLY A 88 -15.13 -4.59 5.27
C GLY A 88 -14.82 -3.98 6.64
N LEU A 89 -13.52 -3.88 6.94
CA LEU A 89 -13.04 -3.01 7.99
C LEU A 89 -12.91 -1.59 7.42
N LEU A 90 -13.69 -0.65 7.94
CA LEU A 90 -13.90 0.67 7.33
C LEU A 90 -13.40 1.85 8.17
N GLY A 91 -13.13 1.62 9.45
CA GLY A 91 -12.67 2.69 10.33
C GLY A 91 -11.69 2.19 11.38
N VAL A 92 -10.80 3.10 11.76
CA VAL A 92 -9.87 2.96 12.88
C VAL A 92 -9.80 4.30 13.62
N ALA A 93 -9.84 4.26 14.96
CA ALA A 93 -9.64 5.43 15.80
C ALA A 93 -8.75 5.06 17.00
N VAL A 94 -7.84 5.96 17.35
CA VAL A 94 -6.97 5.82 18.52
C VAL A 94 -7.61 6.54 19.70
N HIS A 95 -7.65 5.89 20.86
CA HIS A 95 -8.21 6.51 22.06
C HIS A 95 -7.44 7.79 22.44
N PRO A 96 -8.08 8.90 22.85
CA PRO A 96 -7.37 10.13 23.21
C PRO A 96 -6.33 9.95 24.33
N GLY A 97 -6.61 9.07 25.29
CA GLY A 97 -5.69 8.65 26.35
C GLY A 97 -4.86 7.41 26.00
N PHE A 98 -4.44 7.25 24.74
CA PHE A 98 -3.78 6.02 24.27
C PHE A 98 -2.53 5.65 25.06
N ALA A 99 -1.74 6.63 25.50
CA ALA A 99 -0.53 6.39 26.27
C ALA A 99 -0.79 5.65 27.60
N VAL A 100 -2.01 5.71 28.12
CA VAL A 100 -2.42 5.03 29.37
C VAL A 100 -3.26 3.78 29.08
N THR A 101 -4.16 3.86 28.10
CA THR A 101 -5.18 2.82 27.84
C THR A 101 -4.79 1.83 26.75
N SER A 102 -3.93 2.25 25.82
CA SER A 102 -3.58 1.52 24.59
C SER A 102 -4.78 1.03 23.77
N TYR A 103 -5.93 1.72 23.85
CA TYR A 103 -7.14 1.33 23.13
C TYR A 103 -7.17 1.86 21.68
N VAL A 104 -7.49 0.95 20.76
CA VAL A 104 -7.82 1.23 19.37
C VAL A 104 -9.24 0.75 19.12
N TYR A 105 -10.06 1.60 18.51
CA TYR A 105 -11.42 1.27 18.09
C TYR A 105 -11.46 0.98 16.61
N LEU A 106 -12.23 -0.02 16.22
CA LEU A 106 -12.41 -0.45 14.84
C LEU A 106 -13.88 -0.38 14.47
N TYR A 107 -14.16 -0.01 13.23
CA TYR A 107 -15.50 -0.04 12.64
C TYR A 107 -15.57 -1.09 11.53
N PRO A 108 -15.94 -2.34 11.85
CA PRO A 108 -16.21 -3.38 10.87
C PRO A 108 -17.70 -3.47 10.55
N ASN A 109 -18.03 -3.77 9.30
CA ASN A 109 -19.36 -4.25 8.95
C ASN A 109 -19.37 -5.78 9.03
N VAL A 110 -20.00 -6.31 10.08
CA VAL A 110 -20.28 -7.73 10.24
C VAL A 110 -21.66 -8.04 9.63
N ALA A 111 -21.77 -9.15 8.91
CA ALA A 111 -23.06 -9.68 8.47
C ALA A 111 -23.70 -10.54 9.57
#